data_AF-A0A7G2MB83-F1
#
_entry.id   AF-A0A7G2MB83-F1
#
_cell.length_a   1.000
_cell.length_b   1.000
_cell.length_c   1.000
_cell.angle_alpha   90.00
_cell.angle_beta   90.00
_cell.angle_gamma   90.00
#
_symmetry.space_group_name_H-M   'P 1'
#
loop_
_entity.id
_entity.type
_entity.pdbx_description
1 polymer ?
#
loop_
_entity_poly.entity_id
_entity_poly.type
_entity_poly.pdbx_seq_one_letter_code
_entity_poly.pdbx_strand_id
1 'polypeptide(L)'
;MDIIELSGEDQRLYHIVGHLVMNSEVLTYNLNYPFRTSPEYRWFVAMEKDMTLGFIPVKVTSRKALINNYYIADDDKTVFSTLLQTVIRTFDCNFEVESVSQMRHIRFFEQNGFSVVHYWKRYVKMKVSKDEEECI
;
A
#
# COMPACT_ATOMS: atom_id res chain seq x y z
N MET A 1 -6.35 -12.96 9.88
CA MET A 1 -5.58 -12.29 8.82
C MET A 1 -4.28 -11.79 9.42
N ASP A 2 -3.17 -12.10 8.77
CA ASP A 2 -1.83 -11.65 9.13
C ASP A 2 -1.26 -10.75 8.04
N ILE A 3 -0.37 -9.81 8.40
CA ILE A 3 0.37 -9.02 7.43
C ILE A 3 1.79 -9.54 7.34
N ILE A 4 2.21 -9.94 6.14
CA ILE A 4 3.58 -10.33 5.85
C ILE A 4 4.27 -9.17 5.16
N GLU A 5 5.48 -8.85 5.61
CA GLU A 5 6.35 -7.90 4.93
C GLU A 5 7.43 -8.63 4.15
N LEU A 6 7.58 -8.29 2.87
CA LEU A 6 8.57 -8.89 1.97
C LEU A 6 9.35 -7.80 1.22
N SER A 7 10.63 -8.06 0.98
CA SER A 7 11.40 -7.23 0.05
C SER A 7 10.89 -7.41 -1.39
N GLY A 8 11.07 -6.41 -2.24
CA GLY A 8 10.59 -6.43 -3.62
C GLY A 8 11.21 -7.50 -4.53
N GLU A 9 12.33 -8.11 -4.11
CA GLU A 9 13.00 -9.21 -4.81
C GLU A 9 12.90 -10.55 -4.07
N ASP A 10 12.14 -10.62 -2.97
CA ASP A 10 11.92 -11.87 -2.25
C ASP A 10 11.17 -12.88 -3.15
N GLN A 11 11.72 -14.07 -3.36
CA GLN A 11 11.09 -15.10 -4.20
C GLN A 11 9.69 -15.48 -3.72
N ARG A 12 9.43 -15.41 -2.40
CA ARG A 12 8.11 -15.69 -1.82
C ARG A 12 7.06 -14.70 -2.26
N LEU A 13 7.45 -13.46 -2.58
CA LEU A 13 6.53 -12.44 -3.08
C LEU A 13 5.86 -12.93 -4.37
N TYR A 14 6.65 -13.42 -5.33
CA TYR A 14 6.13 -13.94 -6.59
C TYR A 14 5.19 -15.12 -6.41
N HIS A 15 5.45 -15.98 -5.42
CA HIS A 15 4.57 -17.11 -5.11
C HIS A 15 3.20 -16.64 -4.62
N ILE A 16 3.16 -15.67 -3.70
CA ILE A 16 1.90 -15.27 -3.06
C ILE A 16 1.11 -14.24 -3.90
N VAL A 17 1.75 -13.30 -4.59
CA VAL A 17 1.04 -12.27 -5.37
C VAL A 17 1.03 -12.50 -6.88
N GLY A 18 1.86 -13.41 -7.40
CA GLY A 18 2.07 -13.57 -8.85
C GLY A 18 0.78 -13.80 -9.64
N HIS A 19 -0.10 -14.68 -9.14
CA HIS A 19 -1.38 -14.95 -9.75
C HIS A 19 -2.33 -13.75 -9.75
N LEU A 20 -2.24 -12.87 -8.74
CA LEU A 20 -3.05 -11.65 -8.64
C LEU A 20 -2.52 -10.56 -9.56
N VAL A 21 -1.23 -10.27 -9.56
CA VAL A 21 -0.66 -9.16 -10.35
C VAL A 21 -0.79 -9.38 -11.87
N MET A 22 -1.01 -10.63 -12.30
CA MET A 22 -1.28 -11.01 -13.70
C MET A 22 -2.79 -11.18 -14.00
N ASN A 23 -3.66 -11.13 -13.00
CA ASN A 23 -5.10 -11.28 -13.19
C ASN A 23 -5.71 -10.00 -13.81
N SER A 24 -6.55 -10.16 -14.83
CA SER A 24 -7.16 -9.04 -15.56
C SER A 24 -8.08 -8.17 -14.70
N GLU A 25 -8.79 -8.75 -13.74
CA GLU A 25 -9.67 -8.02 -12.82
C GLU A 25 -8.84 -7.20 -11.82
N VAL A 26 -7.75 -7.77 -11.33
CA VAL A 26 -6.80 -7.08 -10.43
C VAL A 26 -6.06 -5.94 -11.15
N LEU A 27 -5.67 -6.16 -12.41
CA LEU A 27 -5.12 -5.08 -13.25
C LEU A 27 -6.16 -3.98 -13.50
N THR A 28 -7.40 -4.36 -13.83
CA THR A 28 -8.51 -3.41 -14.01
C THR A 28 -8.77 -2.62 -12.73
N TYR A 29 -8.71 -3.27 -11.56
CA TYR A 29 -8.80 -2.64 -10.25
C TYR A 29 -7.76 -1.52 -10.09
N ASN A 30 -6.53 -1.73 -10.57
CA ASN A 30 -5.44 -0.76 -10.60
C ASN A 30 -5.42 0.10 -11.89
N LEU A 31 -6.58 0.26 -12.56
CA LEU A 31 -6.74 1.07 -13.76
C LEU A 31 -5.82 0.67 -14.93
N ASN A 32 -5.56 -0.64 -15.05
CA ASN A 32 -4.67 -1.30 -16.01
C ASN A 32 -3.20 -0.87 -15.91
N TYR A 33 -2.78 -0.28 -14.79
CA TYR A 33 -1.37 -0.07 -14.51
C TYR A 33 -0.73 -1.35 -13.95
N PRO A 34 0.49 -1.69 -14.38
CA PRO A 34 1.21 -2.81 -13.82
C PRO A 34 1.68 -2.51 -12.39
N PHE A 35 1.82 -3.56 -11.61
CA PHE A 35 2.43 -3.51 -10.29
C PHE A 35 3.96 -3.52 -10.45
N ARG A 36 4.64 -2.50 -9.91
CA ARG A 36 6.10 -2.37 -10.01
C ARG A 36 6.78 -2.89 -8.76
N THR A 37 7.93 -3.53 -8.93
CA THR A 37 8.79 -3.98 -7.84
C THR A 37 10.27 -3.85 -8.23
N SER A 38 11.14 -3.68 -7.24
CA SER A 38 12.61 -3.62 -7.35
C SER A 38 13.20 -3.74 -5.92
N PRO A 39 14.53 -3.71 -5.73
CA PRO A 39 15.14 -3.72 -4.39
C PRO A 39 14.66 -2.60 -3.46
N GLU A 40 14.20 -1.48 -4.03
CA GLU A 40 13.70 -0.31 -3.29
C GLU A 40 12.28 -0.54 -2.73
N TYR A 41 11.61 -1.64 -3.07
CA TYR A 41 10.24 -1.89 -2.63
C TYR A 41 10.19 -2.75 -1.38
N ARG A 42 9.27 -2.39 -0.48
CA ARG A 42 8.75 -3.24 0.59
C ARG A 42 7.28 -3.53 0.29
N TRP A 43 6.89 -4.79 0.31
CA TRP A 43 5.54 -5.25 0.04
C TRP A 43 4.88 -5.70 1.35
N PHE A 44 3.74 -5.11 1.65
CA PHE A 44 2.89 -5.51 2.77
C PHE A 44 1.73 -6.32 2.20
N VAL A 45 1.62 -7.59 2.57
CA VAL A 45 0.66 -8.53 2.00
C VAL A 45 -0.24 -9.05 3.10
N ALA A 46 -1.55 -8.83 2.96
CA ALA A 46 -2.56 -9.36 3.86
C ALA A 46 -2.90 -10.79 3.45
N MET A 47 -2.73 -11.71 4.38
CA MET A 47 -2.93 -13.14 4.18
C MET A 47 -3.98 -13.69 5.15
N GLU A 48 -4.81 -14.60 4.67
CA GLU A 48 -5.61 -15.48 5.50
C GLU A 48 -5.38 -16.92 5.08
N LYS A 49 -4.72 -17.69 5.94
CA LYS A 49 -4.15 -19.00 5.57
C LYS A 49 -3.24 -18.82 4.35
N ASP A 50 -3.52 -19.52 3.25
CA ASP A 50 -2.75 -19.47 2.01
C ASP A 50 -3.34 -18.49 0.97
N MET A 51 -4.35 -17.70 1.35
CA MET A 51 -5.04 -16.77 0.44
C MET A 51 -4.57 -15.33 0.67
N THR A 52 -4.20 -14.64 -0.42
CA THR A 52 -3.90 -13.20 -0.38
C THR A 52 -5.18 -12.39 -0.48
N LEU A 53 -5.48 -11.61 0.56
CA LEU A 53 -6.63 -10.71 0.65
C LEU A 53 -6.37 -9.33 0.04
N GLY A 54 -5.10 -8.94 -0.04
CA GLY A 54 -4.68 -7.66 -0.59
C GLY A 54 -3.20 -7.39 -0.34
N PHE A 55 -2.67 -6.37 -0.99
CA PHE A 55 -1.28 -5.96 -0.83
C PHE A 55 -1.06 -4.48 -1.11
N ILE A 56 -0.05 -3.92 -0.45
CA ILE A 56 0.45 -2.56 -0.67
C ILE A 56 1.96 -2.62 -0.98
N PRO A 57 2.38 -2.33 -2.22
CA PRO A 57 3.77 -2.04 -2.51
C PRO A 57 4.12 -0.64 -2.02
N VAL A 58 5.24 -0.51 -1.33
CA VAL A 58 5.79 0.76 -0.86
C VAL A 58 7.17 0.93 -1.45
N LYS A 59 7.34 1.93 -2.31
CA LYS A 59 8.66 2.33 -2.79
C LYS A 59 9.35 3.16 -1.71
N VAL A 60 10.47 2.64 -1.21
CA VAL A 60 11.28 3.29 -0.18
C VAL A 60 12.47 3.97 -0.83
N THR A 61 12.63 5.25 -0.51
CA THR A 61 13.82 6.05 -0.83
C THR A 61 14.33 6.67 0.48
N SER A 62 15.43 7.43 0.46
CA SER A 62 16.19 7.80 1.66
C SER A 62 15.38 8.28 2.88
N ARG A 63 14.28 9.03 2.68
CA ARG A 63 13.37 9.48 3.76
C ARG A 63 11.90 9.48 3.34
N LYS A 64 11.54 8.65 2.38
CA LYS A 64 10.18 8.64 1.82
C LYS A 64 9.71 7.25 1.49
N ALA A 65 8.51 6.94 1.96
CA ALA A 65 7.78 5.71 1.73
C ALA A 65 6.55 6.03 0.86
N LEU A 66 6.59 5.67 -0.42
CA LEU A 66 5.53 5.96 -1.38
C LEU A 66 4.68 4.72 -1.65
N ILE A 67 3.44 4.75 -1.17
CA ILE A 67 2.38 3.81 -1.54
C ILE A 67 1.91 4.12 -2.96
N ASN A 68 1.91 3.11 -3.83
CA ASN A 68 1.27 3.21 -5.14
C ASN A 68 0.90 1.80 -5.65
N ASN A 69 -0.06 1.72 -6.56
CA ASN A 69 -0.46 0.48 -7.24
C ASN A 69 -0.75 -0.67 -6.26
N TYR A 70 -1.75 -0.52 -5.39
CA TYR A 70 -2.20 -1.57 -4.47
C TYR A 70 -3.42 -2.33 -4.99
N TYR A 71 -3.73 -3.45 -4.35
CA TYR A 71 -4.94 -4.22 -4.58
C TYR A 71 -5.52 -4.69 -3.24
N ILE A 72 -6.83 -4.53 -3.06
CA ILE A 72 -7.59 -5.04 -1.91
C ILE A 72 -8.83 -5.75 -2.44
N ALA A 73 -9.00 -7.02 -2.08
CA ALA A 73 -10.19 -7.77 -2.48
C ALA A 73 -11.45 -7.10 -1.94
N ASP A 74 -12.44 -6.92 -2.83
CA ASP A 74 -13.76 -6.35 -2.53
C ASP A 74 -13.76 -4.98 -1.84
N ASP A 75 -12.64 -4.24 -1.92
CA ASP A 75 -12.42 -3.01 -1.15
C ASP A 75 -12.71 -3.21 0.36
N ASP A 76 -12.37 -4.39 0.90
CA ASP A 76 -12.61 -4.73 2.30
C ASP A 76 -11.95 -3.71 3.24
N LYS A 77 -12.79 -3.05 4.04
CA LYS A 77 -12.38 -1.95 4.92
C LYS A 77 -11.36 -2.39 5.98
N THR A 78 -11.49 -3.62 6.48
CA THR A 78 -10.62 -4.15 7.53
C THR A 78 -9.24 -4.43 6.95
N VAL A 79 -9.19 -5.12 5.80
CA VAL A 79 -7.93 -5.37 5.06
C VAL A 79 -7.25 -4.05 4.70
N PHE A 80 -8.00 -3.08 4.17
CA PHE A 80 -7.49 -1.74 3.87
C PHE A 80 -6.85 -1.07 5.08
N SER A 81 -7.59 -0.99 6.19
CA SER A 81 -7.13 -0.29 7.39
C SER A 81 -5.94 -1.00 8.02
N THR A 82 -5.95 -2.33 8.11
CA THR A 82 -4.83 -3.09 8.66
C THR A 82 -3.56 -2.93 7.83
N LEU A 83 -3.65 -2.97 6.50
CA LEU A 83 -2.48 -2.76 5.65
C LEU A 83 -1.93 -1.32 5.78
N LEU A 84 -2.80 -0.31 5.74
CA LEU A 84 -2.38 1.09 5.87
C LEU A 84 -1.74 1.37 7.23
N GLN A 85 -2.36 0.93 8.32
CA GLN A 85 -1.79 1.12 9.66
C GLN A 85 -0.46 0.37 9.84
N THR A 86 -0.34 -0.82 9.26
CA THR A 86 0.94 -1.56 9.27
C THR A 86 2.02 -0.77 8.55
N VAL A 87 1.74 -0.23 7.36
CA VAL A 87 2.67 0.64 6.64
C VAL A 87 3.07 1.84 7.50
N ILE A 88 2.11 2.56 8.07
CA ILE A 88 2.37 3.76 8.88
C ILE A 88 3.30 3.47 10.06
N ARG A 89 3.05 2.39 10.80
CA ARG A 89 3.85 1.97 11.97
C ARG A 89 5.24 1.46 11.59
N THR A 90 5.39 0.92 10.39
CA THR A 90 6.65 0.33 9.93
C THR A 90 7.70 1.39 9.61
N PHE A 91 7.27 2.57 9.18
CA PHE A 91 8.17 3.69 8.90
C PHE A 91 8.12 4.65 10.09
N ASP A 92 9.27 5.02 10.65
CA ASP A 92 9.35 5.94 11.79
C ASP A 92 9.11 7.41 11.35
N CYS A 93 9.33 8.36 12.25
CA CYS A 93 9.16 9.79 11.95
C CYS A 93 10.23 10.38 11.02
N ASN A 94 11.32 9.66 10.73
CA ASN A 94 12.32 10.09 9.76
C ASN A 94 11.83 9.89 8.31
N PHE A 95 10.70 9.22 8.12
CA PHE A 95 10.10 8.95 6.82
C PHE A 95 8.78 9.70 6.62
N GLU A 96 8.67 10.38 5.47
CA GLU A 96 7.38 10.84 4.95
C GLU A 96 6.65 9.68 4.27
N VAL A 97 5.48 9.31 4.80
CA VAL A 97 4.60 8.30 4.20
C VAL A 97 3.60 9.01 3.29
N GLU A 98 3.75 8.79 1.99
CA GLU A 98 2.88 9.34 0.95
C GLU A 98 2.13 8.24 0.20
N SER A 99 1.03 8.60 -0.46
CA SER A 99 0.33 7.73 -1.40
C SER A 99 -0.04 8.46 -2.68
N VAL A 100 -0.02 7.71 -3.78
CA VAL A 100 -0.77 8.03 -5.00
C VAL A 100 -1.92 7.04 -5.07
N SER A 101 -3.11 7.51 -4.69
CA SER A 101 -4.29 6.68 -4.49
C SER A 101 -5.38 7.00 -5.50
N GLN A 102 -6.25 6.04 -5.79
CA GLN A 102 -7.42 6.29 -6.64
C GLN A 102 -8.44 7.17 -5.91
N MET A 103 -9.14 8.05 -6.64
CA MET A 103 -10.15 8.93 -6.04
C MET A 103 -11.23 8.17 -5.25
N ARG A 104 -11.64 6.99 -5.73
CA ARG A 104 -12.64 6.16 -5.04
C ARG A 104 -12.20 5.68 -3.64
N HIS A 105 -10.89 5.67 -3.36
CA HIS A 105 -10.36 5.17 -2.09
C HIS A 105 -9.95 6.27 -1.10
N ILE A 106 -10.20 7.55 -1.40
CA ILE A 106 -9.86 8.68 -0.53
C ILE A 106 -10.31 8.42 0.92
N ARG A 107 -11.56 7.98 1.11
CA ARG A 107 -12.12 7.75 2.45
C ARG A 107 -11.37 6.68 3.26
N PHE A 108 -10.84 5.63 2.63
CA PHE A 108 -10.05 4.61 3.32
C PHE A 108 -8.73 5.19 3.82
N PHE A 109 -8.08 6.04 3.02
CA PHE A 109 -6.84 6.72 3.40
C PHE A 109 -7.08 7.77 4.49
N GLU A 110 -8.12 8.60 4.37
CA GLU A 110 -8.48 9.61 5.38
C GLU A 110 -8.77 8.99 6.76
N GLN A 111 -9.52 7.89 6.80
CA GLN A 111 -9.81 7.16 8.04
C GLN A 111 -8.56 6.56 8.70
N ASN A 112 -7.45 6.48 7.97
CA ASN A 112 -6.17 5.96 8.44
C ASN A 112 -5.11 7.07 8.59
N GLY A 113 -5.52 8.35 8.68
CA GLY A 113 -4.63 9.46 9.03
C GLY A 113 -3.95 10.14 7.84
N PHE A 114 -4.30 9.79 6.60
CA PHE A 114 -3.80 10.49 5.43
C PHE A 114 -4.62 11.75 5.15
N SER A 115 -3.94 12.83 4.77
CA SER A 115 -4.54 14.07 4.29
C SER A 115 -4.22 14.30 2.82
N VAL A 116 -5.16 14.87 2.07
CA VAL A 116 -4.97 15.19 0.65
C VAL A 116 -3.96 16.32 0.49
N VAL A 117 -3.01 16.13 -0.44
CA VAL A 117 -2.02 17.13 -0.85
C VAL A 117 -2.35 17.70 -2.23
N HIS A 118 -2.80 16.85 -3.16
CA HIS A 118 -3.05 17.26 -4.54
C HIS A 118 -4.03 16.34 -5.25
N TYR A 119 -4.88 16.90 -6.13
CA TYR A 119 -5.83 16.14 -6.94
C TYR A 119 -5.39 16.05 -8.41
N TRP A 120 -5.53 14.86 -9.00
CA TRP A 120 -5.48 14.63 -10.44
C TRP A 120 -6.82 14.05 -10.92
N LYS A 121 -6.94 13.83 -12.23
CA LYS A 121 -8.19 13.35 -12.88
C LYS A 121 -8.72 12.01 -12.32
N ARG A 122 -7.82 11.08 -11.99
CA ARG A 122 -8.19 9.73 -11.49
C ARG A 122 -7.55 9.39 -10.14
N TYR A 123 -6.62 10.22 -9.70
CA TYR A 123 -5.75 9.95 -8.56
C TYR A 123 -5.70 11.14 -7.62
N VAL A 124 -5.25 10.88 -6.41
CA VAL A 124 -5.00 11.86 -5.37
C VAL A 124 -3.63 11.59 -4.78
N LYS A 125 -2.86 12.64 -4.51
CA LYS A 125 -1.67 12.56 -3.65
C LYS A 125 -2.15 12.76 -2.22
N MET A 126 -1.78 11.85 -1.33
CA MET A 126 -2.04 12.01 0.10
C MET A 126 -0.76 11.77 0.90
N LYS A 127 -0.72 12.26 2.13
CA LYS A 127 0.38 12.02 3.06
C LYS A 127 -0.13 11.86 4.48
N VAL A 128 0.61 11.12 5.30
CA VAL A 128 0.32 11.02 6.73
C VAL A 128 0.90 12.23 7.44
N SER A 129 0.11 12.82 8.34
CA SER A 129 0.63 13.75 9.33
C SER A 129 1.07 12.93 10.54
N LYS A 130 2.37 12.94 10.86
CA LYS A 130 2.87 12.36 12.11
C LYS A 130 3.13 13.50 13.08
N ASP A 131 2.54 13.41 14.27
CA ASP A 131 2.79 14.37 15.33
C ASP A 131 4.13 14.06 15.99
N GLU A 132 4.90 15.09 16.37
CA GLU A 132 6.25 14.94 16.92
C GLU A 132 6.30 14.12 18.22
N GLU A 133 5.17 13.98 18.93
CA GLU A 133 5.04 13.19 20.17
C GLU A 133 5.07 11.67 19.91
N GLU A 134 4.70 11.18 18.72
CA GLU A 134 4.80 9.76 18.36
C GLU A 134 6.25 9.32 18.04
N CYS A 135 7.19 10.27 18.08
CA CYS A 135 8.59 10.10 17.67
C CYS A 135 9.57 10.01 18.86
N ILE A 136 9.06 10.03 20.11
CA ILE A 136 9.84 10.06 21.36
C ILE A 136 9.81 8.69 22.05
#